data_AF-A0A3D0XCX0-F1
#
_entry.id   AF-A0A3D0XCX0-F1
#
_cell.length_a   1.000
_cell.length_b   1.000
_cell.length_c   1.000
_cell.angle_alpha   90.00
_cell.angle_beta   90.00
_cell.angle_gamma   90.00
#
_symmetry.space_group_name_H-M   'P 1'
#
loop_
_entity.id
_entity.type
_entity.pdbx_description
1 polymer ?
#
loop_
_entity_poly.entity_id
_entity_poly.type
_entity_poly.pdbx_seq_one_letter_code
_entity_poly.pdbx_strand_id
1 'polypeptide(L)' 'MAHLEIVGSIVRQLVRNASTEEIENSPFGQYFMNHGRGVFPADATGMPFDANCLAVSGDPIADLVEDLAADATISYAQHE' A
#
# COMPACT_ATOMS: atom_id res chain seq x y z
N MET A 1 -2.28 8.15 -10.31
CA MET A 1 -0.80 8.04 -10.30
C MET A 1 -0.14 8.84 -9.19
N ALA A 2 -0.54 10.10 -8.93
CA ALA A 2 0.06 10.92 -7.87
C ALA A 2 -0.06 10.31 -6.45
N HIS A 3 -1.14 9.59 -6.13
CA HIS A 3 -1.37 9.08 -4.76
C HIS A 3 -0.32 8.03 -4.35
N LEU A 4 0.03 7.10 -5.23
CA LEU A 4 1.05 6.08 -4.94
C LEU A 4 2.44 6.69 -4.76
N GLU A 5 2.77 7.72 -5.54
CA GLU A 5 4.02 8.46 -5.41
C GLU A 5 4.09 9.24 -4.09
N ILE A 6 2.99 9.90 -3.69
CA ILE A 6 2.89 10.59 -2.40
C ILE A 6 3.08 9.61 -1.25
N VAL A 7 2.33 8.49 -1.24
CA VAL A 7 2.43 7.48 -0.18
C VAL A 7 3.83 6.87 -0.11
N GLY A 8 4.41 6.48 -1.25
CA GLY A 8 5.77 5.96 -1.32
C GLY A 8 6.82 6.96 -0.81
N SER A 9 6.65 8.25 -1.13
CA SER A 9 7.52 9.30 -0.61
C SER A 9 7.43 9.40 0.91
N ILE A 10 6.22 9.36 1.50
CA ILE A 10 6.00 9.43 2.95
C ILE A 10 6.70 8.24 3.64
N VAL A 11 6.49 7.02 3.14
CA VAL A 11 7.15 5.80 3.67
C VAL A 11 8.67 5.95 3.62
N ARG A 12 9.22 6.43 2.50
CA ARG A 12 10.65 6.67 2.36
C ARG A 12 11.18 7.74 3.33
N GLN A 13 10.40 8.79 3.59
CA GLN A 13 10.79 9.84 4.52
C GLN A 13 10.79 9.37 5.97
N LEU A 14 9.81 8.55 6.38
CA LEU A 14 9.74 7.98 7.73
C LEU A 14 10.95 7.07 8.04
N VAL A 15 11.43 6.33 7.06
CA VAL A 15 12.50 5.34 7.23
C VAL A 15 13.90 5.93 7.00
N ARG A 16 13.99 7.19 6.52
CA ARG A 16 15.25 7.82 6.13
C ARG A 16 16.28 7.91 7.27
N ASN A 17 15.81 8.15 8.50
CA ASN A 17 16.66 8.35 9.67
C ASN A 17 16.65 7.18 10.67
N ALA A 18 15.88 6.12 10.40
CA ALA A 18 15.81 4.96 11.28
C ALA A 18 17.12 4.15 11.20
N SER A 19 17.68 3.81 12.35
CA SER A 19 18.85 2.93 12.45
C SER A 19 18.48 1.50 12.05
N THR A 20 19.46 0.70 11.64
CA THR A 20 19.22 -0.69 11.22
C THR A 20 18.65 -1.52 12.38
N GLU A 21 19.09 -1.28 13.61
CA GLU A 21 18.64 -1.98 14.81
C GLU A 21 17.18 -1.64 15.18
N GLU A 22 16.74 -0.40 14.97
CA GLU A 22 15.33 0.00 15.14
C GLU A 22 14.43 -0.65 14.08
N ILE A 23 14.93 -0.80 12.84
CA ILE A 23 14.19 -1.43 11.75
C ILE A 23 14.05 -2.94 12.00
N GLU A 24 15.13 -3.61 12.39
CA GLU A 24 15.14 -5.06 12.68
C GLU A 24 14.22 -5.44 13.83
N ASN A 25 14.11 -4.60 14.85
CA ASN A 25 13.21 -4.79 15.99
C ASN A 25 11.77 -4.31 15.73
N SER A 26 11.48 -3.75 14.56
CA SER A 26 10.14 -3.29 14.19
C SER A 26 9.33 -4.40 13.51
N PRO A 27 7.98 -4.31 13.50
CA PRO A 27 7.13 -5.16 12.68
C PRO A 27 7.46 -5.12 11.18
N PHE A 28 8.16 -4.08 10.73
CA PHE A 28 8.56 -3.89 9.35
C PHE A 28 9.96 -4.45 9.04
N GLY A 29 10.63 -5.09 10.01
CA GLY A 29 11.97 -5.66 9.81
C GLY A 29 12.02 -6.62 8.63
N GLN A 30 11.02 -7.51 8.49
CA GLN A 30 10.93 -8.43 7.35
C GLN A 30 10.75 -7.72 6.00
N TYR A 31 9.98 -6.63 5.98
CA TYR A 31 9.75 -5.84 4.77
C TYR A 31 11.04 -5.15 4.30
N PHE A 32 11.76 -4.50 5.20
CA PHE A 32 13.01 -3.79 4.89
C PHE A 32 14.21 -4.72 4.68
N MET A 33 14.20 -5.95 5.22
CA MET A 33 15.20 -6.98 4.89
C MET A 33 15.10 -7.43 3.43
N ASN A 34 13.89 -7.68 2.94
CA ASN A 34 13.68 -8.19 1.57
C ASN A 34 13.79 -7.11 0.49
N HIS A 35 13.42 -5.86 0.81
CA HIS A 35 13.33 -4.78 -0.19
C HIS A 35 14.28 -3.60 0.09
N GLY A 36 15.17 -3.74 1.08
CA GLY A 36 16.01 -2.64 1.55
C GLY A 36 15.16 -1.45 2.01
N ARG A 37 15.70 -0.23 1.98
CA ARG A 37 14.93 1.02 2.20
C ARG A 37 14.07 1.43 0.99
N GLY A 38 13.86 0.52 0.03
CA GLY A 38 13.00 0.74 -1.14
C GLY A 38 11.53 0.64 -0.76
N VAL A 39 10.66 1.28 -1.56
CA VAL A 39 9.20 1.09 -1.43
C VAL A 39 8.80 -0.03 -2.36
N PHE A 40 8.37 -1.14 -1.78
CA PHE A 40 7.76 -2.27 -2.47
C PHE A 40 6.23 -2.25 -2.24
N PRO A 41 5.41 -2.25 -3.30
CA PRO A 41 3.96 -2.24 -3.16
C PRO A 41 3.45 -3.60 -2.67
N ALA A 42 3.17 -3.67 -1.37
CA ALA A 42 2.56 -4.80 -0.71
C ALA A 42 1.56 -4.30 0.34
N ASP A 43 0.60 -5.15 0.70
CA ASP A 43 -0.31 -4.86 1.80
C ASP A 43 0.39 -4.96 3.17
N ALA A 44 -0.34 -4.69 4.26
CA ALA A 44 0.20 -4.75 5.62
C ALA A 44 0.67 -6.15 6.06
N THR A 45 0.24 -7.21 5.37
CA THR A 45 0.66 -8.59 5.61
C THR A 45 1.86 -9.01 4.76
N GLY A 46 2.26 -8.16 3.80
CA GLY A 46 3.37 -8.39 2.89
C GLY A 46 2.96 -9.05 1.56
N MET A 47 1.65 -9.16 1.26
CA MET A 47 1.20 -9.69 -0.03
C MET A 47 1.47 -8.65 -1.14
N PRO A 48 2.20 -9.02 -2.21
CA PRO A 48 2.49 -8.10 -3.32
C PRO A 48 1.22 -7.64 -4.03
N PHE A 49 1.23 -6.41 -4.54
CA PHE A 49 0.21 -5.96 -5.48
C PHE A 49 0.22 -6.84 -6.74
N ASP A 50 -0.96 -7.31 -7.15
CA ASP A 50 -1.16 -8.04 -8.40
C ASP A 50 -2.39 -7.52 -9.17
N ALA A 51 -2.57 -8.00 -10.40
CA ALA A 51 -3.67 -7.57 -11.26
C ALA A 51 -5.05 -8.06 -10.78
N ASN A 52 -5.13 -9.03 -9.87
CA ASN A 52 -6.40 -9.49 -9.31
C ASN A 52 -7.03 -8.43 -8.40
N CYS A 53 -6.23 -7.46 -7.93
CA CYS A 53 -6.73 -6.29 -7.20
C CYS A 53 -7.49 -5.29 -8.09
N LEU A 54 -7.49 -5.47 -9.41
CA LEU A 54 -8.17 -4.59 -10.36
C LEU A 54 -9.39 -5.31 -10.95
N ALA A 55 -10.58 -4.78 -10.67
CA ALA A 55 -11.82 -5.26 -11.28
C ALA A 55 -12.12 -4.44 -12.54
N VAL A 56 -12.34 -5.15 -13.65
CA VAL A 56 -12.72 -4.56 -14.94
C VAL A 56 -13.65 -5.54 -15.64
N SER A 57 -14.94 -5.23 -15.64
CA SER A 57 -15.99 -6.08 -16.21
C SER A 57 -16.38 -5.68 -17.63
N GLY A 58 -16.12 -4.43 -18.01
CA GLY A 58 -16.50 -3.85 -19.30
C GLY A 58 -17.95 -3.39 -19.38
N ASP A 59 -18.73 -3.60 -18.31
CA ASP A 59 -20.02 -2.96 -18.10
C ASP A 59 -19.82 -1.67 -17.28
N PRO A 60 -20.09 -0.48 -17.84
CA PRO A 60 -19.91 0.79 -17.14
C PRO A 60 -20.67 0.89 -15.81
N ILE A 61 -21.80 0.20 -15.65
CA ILE A 61 -22.56 0.23 -14.39
C ILE A 61 -21.83 -0.59 -13.32
N ALA A 62 -21.39 -1.80 -13.67
CA ALA A 62 -20.66 -2.67 -12.76
C ALA A 62 -19.33 -2.04 -12.36
N ASP A 63 -18.58 -1.47 -13.31
CA ASP A 63 -17.29 -0.81 -13.05
C ASP A 63 -17.47 0.40 -12.10
N LEU A 64 -18.52 1.21 -12.25
CA LEU A 64 -18.80 2.33 -11.33
C LEU A 64 -19.21 1.86 -9.92
N VAL A 65 -19.94 0.75 -9.82
CA VAL A 65 -20.32 0.17 -8.52
C VAL A 65 -19.08 -0.38 -7.81
N GLU A 66 -18.17 -1.02 -8.54
CA GLU A 66 -16.89 -1.50 -8.02
C GLU A 66 -15.99 -0.33 -7.57
N ASP A 67 -15.87 0.73 -8.37
CA ASP A 67 -15.11 1.94 -8.01
C ASP A 67 -15.66 2.61 -6.73
N LEU A 68 -16.99 2.74 -6.61
CA LEU A 68 -17.62 3.30 -5.43
C LEU A 68 -17.42 2.40 -4.20
N ALA A 69 -17.53 1.08 -4.37
CA ALA A 69 -17.28 0.14 -3.29
C ALA A 69 -15.83 0.22 -2.79
N ALA A 70 -14.86 0.31 -3.70
CA ALA A 70 -13.45 0.46 -3.37
C ALA A 70 -13.18 1.77 -2.59
N ASP A 71 -13.74 2.90 -3.06
CA ASP A 71 -13.62 4.18 -2.35
C ASP A 71 -14.29 4.15 -0.97
N ALA A 72 -15.47 3.53 -0.87
CA ALA A 72 -16.15 3.35 0.41
C ALA A 72 -15.32 2.51 1.38
N THR A 73 -14.75 1.39 0.94
CA THR A 73 -13.84 0.57 1.76
C THR A 73 -12.65 1.38 2.27
N ILE A 74 -12.04 2.22 1.44
CA ILE A 74 -10.97 3.13 1.86
C ILE A 74 -11.50 4.13 2.89
N SER A 75 -12.66 4.75 2.65
CA SER A 75 -13.26 5.72 3.56
C SER A 75 -13.57 5.11 4.93
N TYR A 76 -14.09 3.87 4.99
CA TYR A 76 -14.32 3.19 6.27
C TYR A 76 -13.02 2.95 7.03
N ALA A 77 -11.96 2.52 6.34
CA ALA A 77 -10.64 2.32 6.95
C ALA A 77 -9.95 3.62 7.43
N GLN A 78 -10.37 4.80 6.95
CA GLN A 78 -9.88 6.10 7.45
C GLN A 78 -10.64 6.60 8.70
N HIS A 79 -11.80 6.02 9.02
CA HIS A 79 -12.66 6.43 10.14
C HIS A 79 -12.57 5.53 11.37
N GLU A 80 -11.68 4.52 11.34
CA GLU A 80 -11.25 3.73 12.51
C GLU A 80 -9.91 4.26 13.06
#